data_AF-A0A367IWV5-F1
#
_entry.id   AF-A0A367IWV5-F1
#
_cell.length_a   1.000
_cell.length_b   1.000
_cell.length_c   1.000
_cell.angle_alpha   90.00
_cell.angle_beta   90.00
_cell.angle_gamma   90.00
#
_symmetry.space_group_name_H-M   'P 1'
#
loop_
_entity.id
_entity.type
_entity.pdbx_description
1 polymer ?
#
loop_
_entity_poly.entity_id
_entity_poly.type
_entity_poly.pdbx_seq_one_letter_code
_entity_poly.pdbx_strand_id
1 'polypeptide(L)'
;NLEQMQHTFIFFIRLYDNIAYHLHHVNLDNSAYRILLASSAFTSLMFFYIGRYLIMMVGLLILFNKTWIGSFMEVVLLFLVELLQTCIDVIQKLAFRTSTPERKPIEVSVYENQRWWAGTGYTSQMLRSERAAWSNITGLEPLPPKEDIPPPAHYTWTKDDWCLDATGPWIDDVLGIVDCDQDGWVYSDHKWSNPVGVSELHKVGANGQIDNTKTLTRRRRWYRKAIPIHSL
;
A
#
# COMPACT_ATOMS: atom_id res chain seq x y z
N ASN A 1 23.98 20.75 15.28
CA ASN A 1 24.86 19.73 14.66
C ASN A 1 24.27 18.33 14.78
N LEU A 2 24.15 17.75 15.99
CA LEU A 2 23.57 16.40 16.19
C LEU A 2 22.17 16.23 15.57
N GLU A 3 21.24 17.15 15.86
CA GLU A 3 19.90 17.23 15.24
C GLU A 3 19.92 17.12 13.71
N GLN A 4 20.88 17.79 13.07
CA GLN A 4 20.98 17.85 11.61
C GLN A 4 21.55 16.55 11.03
N MET A 5 22.42 15.85 11.78
CA MET A 5 22.83 14.48 11.45
C MET A 5 21.66 13.51 11.61
N GLN A 6 20.84 13.64 12.66
CA GLN A 6 19.66 12.81 12.89
C GLN A 6 18.61 13.01 11.77
N HIS A 7 18.28 14.25 11.41
CA HIS A 7 17.40 14.54 10.27
C HIS A 7 17.93 13.95 8.95
N THR A 8 19.24 14.05 8.71
CA THR A 8 19.90 13.47 7.53
C THR A 8 19.80 11.93 7.53
N PHE A 9 20.00 11.29 8.68
CA PHE A 9 19.91 9.83 8.82
C PHE A 9 18.48 9.32 8.63
N ILE A 10 17.48 10.02 9.19
CA ILE A 10 16.05 9.72 9.00
C ILE A 10 15.63 9.87 7.53
N PHE A 11 16.20 10.85 6.81
CA PHE A 11 15.99 10.97 5.36
C PHE A 11 16.57 9.75 4.61
N PHE A 12 17.80 9.34 4.90
CA PHE A 12 18.41 8.16 4.25
C PHE A 12 17.67 6.85 4.55
N ILE A 13 17.15 6.65 5.76
CA ILE A 13 16.29 5.50 6.10
C ILE A 13 15.03 5.52 5.22
N ARG A 14 14.29 6.64 5.20
CA ARG A 14 13.05 6.75 4.39
C ARG A 14 13.30 6.56 2.88
N LEU A 15 14.44 7.03 2.39
CA LEU A 15 14.86 6.84 1.00
C LEU A 15 15.17 5.37 0.71
N TYR A 16 15.89 4.68 1.61
CA TYR A 16 16.15 3.25 1.51
C TYR A 16 14.87 2.43 1.56
N ASP A 17 13.99 2.67 2.53
CA ASP A 17 12.71 1.97 2.70
C ASP A 17 11.80 2.15 1.47
N ASN A 18 11.74 3.36 0.90
CA ASN A 18 10.98 3.64 -0.31
C ASN A 18 11.56 2.89 -1.54
N ILE A 19 12.88 2.90 -1.71
CA ILE A 19 13.54 2.18 -2.81
C ILE A 19 13.36 0.67 -2.65
N ALA A 20 13.51 0.13 -1.43
CA ALA A 20 13.31 -1.29 -1.12
C ALA A 20 11.85 -1.72 -1.36
N TYR A 21 10.88 -0.92 -0.91
CA TYR A 21 9.45 -1.14 -1.17
C TYR A 21 9.16 -1.20 -2.68
N HIS A 22 9.65 -0.24 -3.46
CA HIS A 22 9.45 -0.25 -4.91
C HIS A 22 10.17 -1.41 -5.60
N LEU A 23 11.40 -1.75 -5.21
CA LEU A 23 12.11 -2.92 -5.74
C LEU A 23 11.39 -4.24 -5.45
N HIS A 24 10.79 -4.40 -4.27
CA HIS A 24 10.06 -5.62 -3.90
C HIS A 24 8.76 -5.83 -4.72
N HIS A 25 8.24 -4.77 -5.36
CA HIS A 25 7.11 -4.84 -6.29
C HIS A 25 7.53 -4.98 -7.76
N VAL A 26 8.83 -4.93 -8.07
CA VAL A 26 9.34 -5.21 -9.43
C VAL A 26 9.50 -6.72 -9.60
N ASN A 27 8.52 -7.35 -10.26
CA ASN A 27 8.68 -8.71 -10.74
C ASN A 27 9.88 -8.79 -11.70
N LEU A 28 10.86 -9.62 -11.33
CA LEU A 28 12.13 -9.81 -12.04
C LEU A 28 11.96 -10.68 -13.30
N ASP A 29 11.17 -10.19 -14.25
CA ASP A 29 10.99 -10.79 -15.56
C ASP A 29 12.19 -10.49 -16.51
N ASN A 30 12.33 -11.31 -17.55
CA ASN A 30 13.29 -11.12 -18.64
C ASN A 30 13.19 -9.72 -19.29
N SER A 31 12.01 -9.09 -19.33
CA SER A 31 11.87 -7.70 -19.78
C SER A 31 12.55 -6.71 -18.82
N ALA A 32 12.32 -6.85 -17.51
CA ALA A 32 12.92 -6.00 -16.47
C ALA A 32 14.45 -6.11 -16.45
N TYR A 33 15.01 -7.33 -16.55
CA TYR A 33 16.46 -7.53 -16.64
C TYR A 33 17.08 -6.85 -17.88
N ARG A 34 16.41 -6.87 -19.03
CA ARG A 34 16.89 -6.19 -20.25
C ARG A 34 16.85 -4.67 -20.12
N ILE A 35 15.84 -4.12 -19.45
CA ILE A 35 15.74 -2.67 -19.14
C ILE A 35 16.84 -2.26 -18.15
N LEU A 36 17.08 -3.04 -17.10
CA LEU A 36 18.13 -2.80 -16.10
C LEU A 36 19.54 -2.86 -16.72
N LEU A 37 19.78 -3.81 -17.63
CA LEU A 37 21.04 -3.91 -18.37
C LEU A 37 21.23 -2.73 -19.34
N ALA A 38 20.16 -2.29 -20.01
CA ALA A 38 20.20 -1.12 -20.88
C ALA A 38 20.47 0.18 -20.09
N SER A 39 19.85 0.38 -18.92
CA SER A 39 20.04 1.60 -18.11
C SER A 39 21.40 1.65 -17.40
N SER A 40 21.92 0.50 -16.95
CA SER A 40 23.28 0.40 -16.41
C SER A 40 24.36 0.57 -17.49
N ALA A 41 24.16 0.02 -18.69
CA ALA A 41 25.01 0.29 -19.84
C ALA A 41 24.99 1.78 -20.25
N PHE A 42 23.80 2.40 -20.29
CA PHE A 42 23.65 3.83 -20.63
C PHE A 42 24.31 4.75 -19.59
N THR A 43 24.11 4.51 -18.29
CA THR A 43 24.75 5.32 -17.25
C THR A 43 26.28 5.16 -17.26
N SER A 44 26.79 3.95 -17.46
CA SER A 44 28.22 3.69 -17.68
C SER A 44 28.77 4.47 -18.89
N LEU A 45 28.06 4.45 -20.02
CA LEU A 45 28.42 5.19 -21.23
C LEU A 45 28.43 6.71 -21.01
N MET A 46 27.44 7.24 -20.29
CA MET A 46 27.41 8.67 -19.92
C MET A 46 28.58 9.06 -19.03
N PHE A 47 28.93 8.25 -18.02
CA PHE A 47 30.11 8.49 -17.18
C PHE A 47 31.43 8.41 -17.97
N PHE A 48 31.53 7.52 -18.96
CA PHE A 48 32.71 7.43 -19.82
C PHE A 48 32.92 8.69 -20.67
N TYR A 49 31.87 9.20 -21.33
CA TYR A 49 31.98 10.40 -22.17
C TYR A 49 32.10 11.70 -21.36
N ILE A 50 31.32 11.84 -20.29
CA ILE A 50 31.15 13.11 -19.56
C ILE A 50 32.08 13.21 -18.35
N GLY A 51 32.45 12.09 -17.71
CA GLY A 51 33.15 12.06 -16.42
C GLY A 51 34.45 12.85 -16.37
N ARG A 52 35.27 12.80 -17.44
CA ARG A 52 36.51 13.58 -17.53
C ARG A 52 36.27 15.10 -17.49
N TYR A 53 35.15 15.56 -18.05
CA TYR A 53 34.75 16.96 -18.05
C TYR A 53 34.04 17.34 -16.75
N LEU A 54 33.25 16.43 -16.17
CA LEU A 54 32.53 16.64 -14.91
C LEU A 54 33.49 16.95 -13.75
N ILE A 55 34.54 16.14 -13.58
CA ILE A 55 35.57 16.35 -12.54
C ILE A 55 36.28 17.70 -12.75
N MET A 56 36.62 18.04 -14.00
CA MET A 56 37.24 19.31 -14.36
C MET A 56 36.32 20.50 -14.04
N MET A 57 35.04 20.43 -14.40
CA MET A 57 34.06 21.48 -14.14
C MET A 57 33.86 21.74 -12.65
N VAL A 58 33.76 20.69 -11.82
CA VAL A 58 33.67 20.80 -10.36
C VAL A 58 34.93 21.46 -9.78
N GLY A 59 36.12 21.05 -10.25
CA GLY A 59 37.40 21.65 -9.83
C GLY A 59 37.51 23.14 -10.19
N LEU A 60 37.09 23.52 -11.40
CA LEU A 60 37.08 24.93 -11.85
C LEU A 60 36.08 25.78 -11.06
N LEU A 61 34.90 25.25 -10.74
CA LEU A 61 33.90 25.95 -9.93
C LEU A 61 34.45 26.24 -8.51
N ILE A 62 35.08 25.25 -7.87
CA ILE A 62 35.74 25.42 -6.57
C ILE A 62 36.88 26.46 -6.65
N LEU A 63 37.72 26.41 -7.70
CA LEU A 63 38.84 27.32 -7.89
C LEU A 63 38.38 28.78 -8.10
N PHE A 64 37.32 28.98 -8.87
CA PHE A 64 36.83 30.32 -9.23
C PHE A 64 35.77 30.88 -8.27
N ASN A 65 35.38 30.15 -7.21
CA ASN A 65 34.35 30.51 -6.22
C ASN A 65 34.48 31.91 -5.57
N LYS A 66 35.66 32.53 -5.60
CA LYS A 66 35.89 33.92 -5.12
C LYS A 66 36.09 34.96 -6.23
N THR A 67 35.74 34.62 -7.47
CA THR A 67 35.89 35.50 -8.65
C THR A 67 34.52 35.77 -9.28
N TRP A 68 34.44 36.86 -10.04
CA TRP A 68 33.25 37.16 -10.85
C TRP A 68 32.90 36.03 -11.84
N ILE A 69 33.91 35.31 -12.35
CA ILE A 69 33.72 34.12 -13.20
C ILE A 69 32.99 33.01 -12.43
N GLY A 70 33.34 32.77 -11.16
CA GLY A 70 32.68 31.76 -10.33
C GLY A 70 31.20 32.06 -10.13
N SER A 71 30.85 33.30 -9.77
CA SER A 71 29.46 33.75 -9.60
C SER A 71 28.66 33.68 -10.92
N PHE A 72 29.28 34.01 -12.06
CA PHE A 72 28.66 33.82 -13.37
C PHE A 72 28.40 32.33 -13.67
N MET A 73 29.37 31.44 -13.40
CA MET A 73 29.23 30.00 -13.60
C MET A 73 28.18 29.37 -12.66
N GLU A 74 28.02 29.90 -11.45
CA GLU A 74 26.97 29.50 -10.50
C GLU A 74 25.57 29.83 -11.05
N VAL A 75 25.35 31.06 -11.54
CA VAL A 75 24.08 31.47 -12.16
C VAL A 75 23.77 30.63 -13.40
N VAL A 76 24.78 30.32 -14.24
CA VAL A 76 24.62 29.44 -15.40
C VAL A 76 24.28 28.01 -14.97
N LEU A 77 24.90 27.48 -13.91
CA LEU A 77 24.59 26.15 -13.38
C LEU A 77 23.16 26.07 -12.84
N LEU A 78 22.72 27.06 -12.07
CA LEU A 78 21.35 27.14 -11.56
C LEU A 78 20.32 27.19 -12.71
N PHE A 79 20.57 28.01 -13.73
CA PHE A 79 19.72 28.07 -14.93
C PHE A 79 19.65 26.72 -15.68
N LEU A 80 20.76 25.98 -15.78
CA LEU A 80 20.77 24.64 -16.38
C LEU A 80 19.98 23.60 -15.56
N VAL A 81 19.98 23.72 -14.22
CA VAL A 81 19.17 22.87 -13.33
C VAL A 81 17.68 23.18 -13.48
N GLU A 82 17.29 24.46 -13.50
CA GLU A 82 15.91 24.90 -13.72
C GLU A 82 15.38 24.48 -15.10
N LEU A 83 16.20 24.57 -16.15
CA LEU A 83 15.87 24.04 -17.48
C LEU A 83 15.69 22.52 -17.46
N LEU A 84 16.57 21.77 -16.78
CA LEU A 84 16.45 20.32 -16.66
C LEU A 84 15.17 19.92 -15.91
N GLN A 85 14.86 20.60 -14.80
CA GLN A 85 13.62 20.40 -14.06
C GLN A 85 12.40 20.71 -14.94
N THR A 86 12.39 21.85 -15.63
CA THR A 86 11.33 22.23 -16.58
C THR A 86 11.13 21.17 -17.67
N CYS A 87 12.21 20.62 -18.23
CA CYS A 87 12.16 19.54 -19.20
C CYS A 87 11.57 18.25 -18.61
N ILE A 88 11.97 17.85 -17.39
CA ILE A 88 11.41 16.69 -16.69
C ILE A 88 9.92 16.89 -16.44
N ASP A 89 9.52 18.08 -15.97
CA ASP A 89 8.13 18.46 -15.70
C ASP A 89 7.27 18.38 -16.97
N VAL A 90 7.78 18.88 -18.10
CA VAL A 90 7.12 18.80 -19.41
C VAL A 90 7.03 17.35 -19.89
N ILE A 91 8.09 16.55 -19.75
CA ILE A 91 8.09 15.13 -20.13
C ILE A 91 7.09 14.34 -19.28
N GLN A 92 7.06 14.54 -17.96
CA GLN A 92 6.09 13.91 -17.07
C GLN A 92 4.66 14.33 -17.44
N LYS A 93 4.40 15.63 -17.63
CA LYS A 93 3.09 16.17 -18.07
C LYS A 93 2.67 15.67 -19.46
N LEU A 94 3.62 15.31 -20.34
CA LEU A 94 3.33 14.72 -21.65
C LEU A 94 3.06 13.21 -21.56
N ALA A 95 3.87 12.49 -20.78
CA ALA A 95 3.75 11.04 -20.57
C ALA A 95 2.50 10.65 -19.77
N PHE A 96 2.07 11.49 -18.82
CA PHE A 96 0.77 11.36 -18.14
C PHE A 96 -0.38 12.04 -18.90
N ARG A 97 -0.15 12.70 -20.04
CA ARG A 97 -1.24 13.31 -20.83
C ARG A 97 -2.09 12.30 -21.58
N THR A 98 -1.53 11.11 -21.82
CA THR A 98 -2.21 9.98 -22.48
C THR A 98 -3.06 9.18 -21.52
N SER A 99 -2.79 9.23 -20.20
CA SER A 99 -3.69 8.76 -19.17
C SER A 99 -4.70 9.85 -18.80
N THR A 100 -5.74 9.99 -19.65
CA THR A 100 -7.08 10.16 -19.05
C THR A 100 -7.22 9.09 -17.97
N PRO A 101 -7.67 9.42 -16.75
CA PRO A 101 -7.82 8.43 -15.70
C PRO A 101 -9.01 7.52 -16.05
N GLU A 102 -8.72 6.48 -16.84
CA GLU A 102 -9.61 5.35 -17.09
C GLU A 102 -9.94 4.75 -15.73
N ARG A 103 -11.13 5.11 -15.23
CA ARG A 103 -11.61 4.73 -13.90
C ARG A 103 -11.89 3.24 -13.90
N LYS A 104 -10.86 2.44 -13.63
CA LYS A 104 -10.94 0.99 -13.62
C LYS A 104 -12.09 0.53 -12.70
N PRO A 105 -12.80 -0.56 -13.02
CA PRO A 105 -13.77 -1.15 -12.11
C PRO A 105 -13.13 -1.37 -10.74
N ILE A 106 -13.81 -0.91 -9.69
CA ILE A 106 -13.35 -1.03 -8.30
C ILE A 106 -14.12 -2.15 -7.60
N GLU A 107 -13.45 -2.80 -6.65
CA GLU A 107 -14.08 -3.72 -5.73
C GLU A 107 -14.29 -3.01 -4.38
N VAL A 108 -15.55 -2.86 -3.97
CA VAL A 108 -15.89 -2.39 -2.63
C VAL A 108 -16.04 -3.62 -1.75
N SER A 109 -15.43 -3.62 -0.58
CA SER A 109 -15.59 -4.71 0.39
C SER A 109 -15.96 -4.19 1.78
N VAL A 110 -16.86 -4.93 2.44
CA VAL A 110 -17.33 -4.68 3.80
C VAL A 110 -17.16 -5.95 4.61
N TYR A 111 -16.80 -5.79 5.89
CA TYR A 111 -16.56 -6.90 6.80
C TYR A 111 -17.69 -6.98 7.82
N GLU A 112 -18.37 -8.12 7.84
CA GLU A 112 -19.37 -8.48 8.85
C GLU A 112 -18.65 -9.06 10.06
N ASN A 113 -18.84 -8.45 11.23
CA ASN A 113 -18.22 -8.81 12.49
C ASN A 113 -19.30 -9.37 13.44
N GLN A 114 -19.07 -10.54 14.04
CA GLN A 114 -19.98 -11.13 15.03
C GLN A 114 -19.23 -11.58 16.29
N ARG A 115 -19.91 -11.51 17.43
CA ARG A 115 -19.41 -11.93 18.75
C ARG A 115 -20.24 -13.09 19.29
N TRP A 116 -19.58 -14.08 19.88
CA TRP A 116 -20.25 -15.15 20.61
C TRP A 116 -20.70 -14.68 21.99
N TRP A 117 -21.96 -14.98 22.34
CA TRP A 117 -22.53 -14.79 23.66
C TRP A 117 -23.10 -16.10 24.22
N ALA A 118 -22.96 -16.28 25.53
CA ALA A 118 -23.47 -17.46 26.22
C ALA A 118 -25.01 -17.53 26.11
N GLY A 119 -25.52 -18.64 25.58
CA GLY A 119 -26.96 -18.90 25.39
C GLY A 119 -27.52 -18.46 24.03
N THR A 120 -26.95 -17.45 23.35
CA THR A 120 -27.43 -16.95 22.05
C THR A 120 -26.50 -17.23 20.86
N GLY A 121 -25.24 -17.62 21.09
CA GLY A 121 -24.30 -17.92 20.01
C GLY A 121 -23.68 -16.68 19.38
N TYR A 122 -23.24 -16.78 18.12
CA TYR A 122 -22.66 -15.65 17.39
C TYR A 122 -23.77 -14.68 16.93
N THR A 123 -23.63 -13.40 17.27
CA THR A 123 -24.57 -12.32 16.95
C THR A 123 -23.83 -11.02 16.62
N SER A 124 -24.51 -10.10 15.94
CA SER A 124 -24.04 -8.73 15.63
C SER A 124 -24.00 -7.80 16.87
N GLN A 125 -24.41 -8.28 18.04
CA GLN A 125 -24.29 -7.53 19.31
C GLN A 125 -22.83 -7.46 19.77
N MET A 126 -22.14 -6.41 19.34
CA MET A 126 -20.75 -6.10 19.69
C MET A 126 -20.63 -5.37 21.04
N LEU A 127 -19.47 -5.49 21.71
CA LEU A 127 -19.18 -4.63 22.89
C LEU A 127 -18.88 -3.20 22.45
N ARG A 128 -19.20 -2.23 23.31
CA ARG A 128 -19.08 -0.78 23.02
C ARG A 128 -17.63 -0.31 22.74
N SER A 129 -16.64 -1.10 23.16
CA SER A 129 -15.20 -0.85 22.96
C SER A 129 -14.57 -1.74 21.88
N GLU A 130 -15.39 -2.44 21.10
CA GLU A 130 -14.94 -3.33 20.02
C GLU A 130 -15.33 -2.79 18.64
N ARG A 131 -14.94 -3.51 17.58
CA ARG A 131 -15.33 -3.25 16.19
C ARG A 131 -16.86 -3.22 16.08
N ALA A 132 -17.42 -2.35 15.24
CA ALA A 132 -18.85 -2.34 14.94
C ALA A 132 -19.27 -3.61 14.17
N ALA A 133 -20.57 -3.95 14.16
CA ALA A 133 -21.10 -5.15 13.50
C ALA A 133 -20.80 -5.22 11.98
N TRP A 134 -20.64 -4.05 11.34
CA TRP A 134 -20.18 -3.91 9.96
C TRP A 134 -19.04 -2.88 9.94
N SER A 135 -17.95 -3.17 9.23
CA SER A 135 -16.74 -2.33 9.25
C SER A 135 -15.95 -2.33 7.95
N ASN A 136 -15.04 -1.36 7.85
CA ASN A 136 -13.93 -1.39 6.88
C ASN A 136 -12.93 -2.54 7.17
N ILE A 137 -11.88 -2.67 6.34
CA ILE A 137 -10.85 -3.72 6.52
C ILE A 137 -10.14 -3.66 7.88
N THR A 138 -9.75 -2.46 8.35
CA THR A 138 -9.03 -2.32 9.64
C THR A 138 -9.92 -2.65 10.84
N GLY A 139 -11.25 -2.52 10.71
CA GLY A 139 -12.23 -2.71 11.77
C GLY A 139 -12.45 -1.48 12.66
N LEU A 140 -11.78 -0.37 12.35
CA LEU A 140 -11.85 0.87 13.15
C LEU A 140 -13.00 1.77 12.70
N GLU A 141 -13.38 1.74 11.43
CA GLU A 141 -14.46 2.55 10.87
C GLU A 141 -15.75 1.73 10.80
N PRO A 142 -16.85 2.17 11.43
CA PRO A 142 -18.16 1.55 11.25
C PRO A 142 -18.69 1.83 9.84
N LEU A 143 -19.22 0.79 9.20
CA LEU A 143 -19.95 0.89 7.93
C LEU A 143 -21.42 0.48 8.15
N PRO A 144 -22.36 0.89 7.28
CA PRO A 144 -23.71 0.36 7.32
C PRO A 144 -23.75 -1.12 6.84
N PRO A 145 -24.88 -1.84 7.04
CA PRO A 145 -25.08 -3.17 6.47
C PRO A 145 -24.86 -3.19 4.95
N LYS A 146 -24.43 -4.33 4.38
CA LYS A 146 -24.10 -4.42 2.96
C LYS A 146 -25.27 -4.02 2.04
N GLU A 147 -26.50 -4.25 2.49
CA GLU A 147 -27.76 -3.86 1.86
C GLU A 147 -27.90 -2.33 1.72
N ASP A 148 -27.37 -1.56 2.67
CA ASP A 148 -27.54 -0.11 2.80
C ASP A 148 -26.30 0.70 2.32
N ILE A 149 -25.24 0.04 1.83
CA ILE A 149 -24.03 0.73 1.35
C ILE A 149 -24.30 1.43 -0.01
N PRO A 150 -24.16 2.76 -0.11
CA PRO A 150 -24.27 3.47 -1.38
C PRO A 150 -23.05 3.19 -2.29
N PRO A 151 -23.21 3.24 -3.62
CA PRO A 151 -22.08 3.11 -4.53
C PRO A 151 -21.10 4.30 -4.36
N PRO A 152 -19.79 4.09 -4.52
CA PRO A 152 -18.80 5.18 -4.42
C PRO A 152 -19.01 6.29 -5.45
N ALA A 153 -18.56 7.52 -5.11
CA ALA A 153 -18.75 8.69 -5.96
C ALA A 153 -18.20 8.49 -7.40
N HIS A 154 -19.06 8.75 -8.39
CA HIS A 154 -18.85 8.50 -9.82
C HIS A 154 -18.82 7.02 -10.28
N TYR A 155 -19.16 6.08 -9.40
CA TYR A 155 -19.36 4.67 -9.74
C TYR A 155 -20.82 4.24 -9.56
N THR A 156 -21.15 3.10 -10.16
CA THR A 156 -22.43 2.41 -10.09
C THR A 156 -22.17 0.94 -9.83
N TRP A 157 -23.01 0.30 -9.01
CA TRP A 157 -22.92 -1.13 -8.78
C TRP A 157 -23.07 -1.92 -10.09
N THR A 158 -22.28 -2.99 -10.23
CA THR A 158 -22.53 -3.99 -11.27
C THR A 158 -23.88 -4.68 -11.02
N LYS A 159 -24.45 -5.29 -12.07
CA LYS A 159 -25.70 -6.07 -11.99
C LYS A 159 -25.61 -7.23 -10.97
N ASP A 160 -24.41 -7.74 -10.72
CA ASP A 160 -24.13 -8.74 -9.71
C ASP A 160 -24.29 -8.15 -8.30
N ASP A 161 -24.92 -8.90 -7.39
CA ASP A 161 -25.07 -8.53 -5.98
C ASP A 161 -23.80 -8.83 -5.15
N TRP A 162 -23.89 -8.67 -3.82
CA TRP A 162 -22.77 -8.90 -2.91
C TRP A 162 -22.34 -10.37 -2.90
N CYS A 163 -21.11 -10.62 -3.33
CA CYS A 163 -20.46 -11.91 -3.23
C CYS A 163 -19.83 -12.10 -1.84
N LEU A 164 -19.90 -13.33 -1.33
CA LEU A 164 -19.10 -13.76 -0.19
C LEU A 164 -17.67 -14.04 -0.66
N ASP A 165 -16.67 -13.60 0.09
CA ASP A 165 -15.29 -14.05 -0.11
C ASP A 165 -14.98 -15.29 0.72
N ALA A 166 -14.84 -16.42 0.04
CA ALA A 166 -14.47 -17.72 0.61
C ALA A 166 -13.20 -18.28 -0.08
N THR A 167 -12.33 -17.41 -0.61
CA THR A 167 -11.14 -17.82 -1.38
C THR A 167 -9.98 -16.82 -1.31
N GLY A 168 -10.25 -15.55 -1.02
CA GLY A 168 -9.25 -14.50 -0.85
C GLY A 168 -8.47 -14.62 0.46
N PRO A 169 -7.17 -14.20 0.47
CA PRO A 169 -6.37 -14.19 1.68
C PRO A 169 -6.87 -13.13 2.66
N TRP A 170 -6.95 -13.51 3.94
CA TRP A 170 -7.53 -12.70 5.01
C TRP A 170 -6.56 -11.67 5.63
N ILE A 171 -5.73 -11.05 4.77
CA ILE A 171 -4.42 -10.41 5.07
C ILE A 171 -3.35 -11.49 5.35
N ASP A 172 -2.08 -11.23 5.05
CA ASP A 172 -0.97 -12.00 5.63
C ASP A 172 0.04 -11.04 6.31
N ASP A 173 1.12 -10.49 5.74
CA ASP A 173 1.77 -10.65 4.43
C ASP A 173 3.19 -11.25 4.60
N VAL A 174 3.43 -11.92 5.74
CA VAL A 174 4.73 -12.34 6.32
C VAL A 174 4.60 -13.60 7.22
N LEU A 175 3.40 -13.92 7.70
CA LEU A 175 3.13 -14.67 8.94
C LEU A 175 2.21 -15.89 8.82
N GLY A 176 1.58 -16.13 7.66
CA GLY A 176 0.98 -17.42 7.32
C GLY A 176 -0.52 -17.39 7.00
N ILE A 177 -0.88 -18.19 5.99
CA ILE A 177 -2.24 -18.29 5.44
C ILE A 177 -3.19 -18.90 6.48
N VAL A 178 -4.30 -18.20 6.73
CA VAL A 178 -5.45 -18.72 7.49
C VAL A 178 -6.59 -18.97 6.52
N ASP A 179 -6.87 -20.26 6.25
CA ASP A 179 -8.07 -20.67 5.52
C ASP A 179 -9.34 -20.18 6.21
N CYS A 180 -10.43 -19.98 5.47
CA CYS A 180 -11.72 -19.63 6.03
C CYS A 180 -12.70 -20.82 6.03
N ASP A 181 -13.70 -20.75 6.91
CA ASP A 181 -14.78 -21.73 7.03
C ASP A 181 -15.62 -21.80 5.73
N GLN A 182 -16.45 -22.83 5.57
CA GLN A 182 -17.30 -23.02 4.38
C GLN A 182 -18.26 -21.82 4.14
N ASP A 183 -18.66 -21.15 5.22
CA ASP A 183 -19.48 -19.92 5.26
C ASP A 183 -18.65 -18.61 5.12
N GLY A 184 -17.36 -18.70 4.77
CA GLY A 184 -16.44 -17.57 4.65
C GLY A 184 -16.03 -16.91 5.98
N TRP A 185 -16.24 -17.59 7.12
CA TRP A 185 -15.86 -17.08 8.44
C TRP A 185 -14.38 -17.33 8.74
N VAL A 186 -13.71 -16.30 9.25
CA VAL A 186 -12.48 -16.42 10.04
C VAL A 186 -12.82 -16.12 11.48
N TYR A 187 -12.47 -17.03 12.37
CA TYR A 187 -12.70 -16.94 13.81
C TYR A 187 -11.52 -16.22 14.49
N SER A 188 -11.74 -15.62 15.66
CA SER A 188 -10.71 -14.87 16.37
C SER A 188 -10.95 -14.81 17.88
N ASP A 189 -9.89 -14.51 18.62
CA ASP A 189 -9.95 -14.20 20.05
C ASP A 189 -10.74 -12.91 20.35
N HIS A 190 -10.89 -12.59 21.64
CA HIS A 190 -11.56 -11.36 22.09
C HIS A 190 -10.84 -10.06 21.67
N LYS A 191 -9.60 -10.12 21.19
CA LYS A 191 -8.80 -8.96 20.75
C LYS A 191 -8.72 -8.81 19.24
N TRP A 192 -9.36 -9.69 18.45
CA TRP A 192 -9.24 -9.70 16.99
C TRP A 192 -7.77 -9.78 16.53
N SER A 193 -6.95 -10.50 17.29
CA SER A 193 -5.48 -10.56 17.16
C SER A 193 -4.98 -11.96 16.76
N ASN A 194 -5.76 -13.01 17.04
CA ASN A 194 -5.39 -14.40 16.77
C ASN A 194 -6.41 -15.04 15.81
N PRO A 195 -6.27 -14.88 14.48
CA PRO A 195 -7.19 -15.43 13.48
C PRO A 195 -7.01 -16.95 13.31
N VAL A 196 -8.12 -17.68 13.19
CA VAL A 196 -8.16 -19.14 12.98
C VAL A 196 -9.33 -19.50 12.05
N GLY A 197 -9.13 -20.42 11.11
CA GLY A 197 -10.18 -20.81 10.13
C GLY A 197 -11.35 -21.61 10.70
N VAL A 198 -11.22 -22.16 11.90
CA VAL A 198 -12.22 -23.05 12.54
C VAL A 198 -12.52 -22.54 13.95
N SER A 199 -13.79 -22.63 14.37
CA SER A 199 -14.18 -22.25 15.74
C SER A 199 -13.60 -23.21 16.78
N GLU A 200 -12.72 -22.70 17.64
CA GLU A 200 -12.12 -23.44 18.75
C GLU A 200 -12.90 -23.31 20.07
N LEU A 201 -14.06 -22.64 20.04
CA LEU A 201 -14.90 -22.31 21.21
C LEU A 201 -15.16 -23.49 22.16
N HIS A 202 -15.30 -24.70 21.61
CA HIS A 202 -15.58 -25.94 22.34
C HIS A 202 -14.34 -26.78 22.66
N LYS A 203 -13.13 -26.37 22.26
CA LYS A 203 -11.89 -27.05 22.65
C LYS A 203 -11.65 -26.81 24.14
N VAL A 204 -11.67 -27.88 24.93
CA VAL A 204 -11.35 -27.84 26.35
C VAL A 204 -9.83 -27.80 26.50
N GLY A 205 -9.31 -26.69 27.02
CA GLY A 205 -7.89 -26.60 27.41
C GLY A 205 -7.56 -27.67 28.44
N ALA A 206 -6.46 -28.41 28.22
CA ALA A 206 -6.12 -29.63 28.95
C ALA A 206 -6.02 -29.46 30.49
N ASN A 207 -5.86 -28.22 30.97
CA ASN A 207 -5.62 -27.88 32.36
C ASN A 207 -6.87 -27.29 33.07
N GLY A 208 -8.02 -27.23 32.41
CA GLY A 208 -9.29 -26.71 32.98
C GLY A 208 -9.32 -25.19 33.26
N GLN A 209 -8.30 -24.46 32.83
CA GLN A 209 -8.19 -23.01 32.98
C GLN A 209 -9.05 -22.28 31.94
N ILE A 210 -9.48 -21.05 32.24
CA ILE A 210 -10.25 -20.23 31.28
C ILE A 210 -9.26 -19.60 30.30
N ASP A 211 -8.91 -20.36 29.26
CA ASP A 211 -7.93 -19.92 28.26
C ASP A 211 -8.47 -18.77 27.40
N ASN A 212 -7.65 -17.73 27.24
CA ASN A 212 -7.94 -16.55 26.41
C ASN A 212 -7.96 -16.85 24.90
N THR A 213 -7.63 -18.08 24.50
CA THR A 213 -7.58 -18.59 23.12
C THR A 213 -8.96 -18.87 22.51
N LYS A 214 -10.03 -18.89 23.32
CA LYS A 214 -11.39 -19.17 22.82
C LYS A 214 -11.78 -18.18 21.71
N THR A 215 -12.26 -18.73 20.60
CA THR A 215 -12.69 -17.99 19.41
C THR A 215 -14.04 -17.28 19.63
N LEU A 216 -14.03 -16.26 20.50
CA LEU A 216 -15.20 -15.50 20.91
C LEU A 216 -15.68 -14.49 19.84
N THR A 217 -14.89 -14.24 18.80
CA THR A 217 -15.27 -13.36 17.69
C THR A 217 -15.16 -14.10 16.36
N ARG A 218 -15.85 -13.62 15.33
CA ARG A 218 -15.71 -14.08 13.94
C ARG A 218 -15.99 -12.98 12.93
N ARG A 219 -15.42 -13.12 11.73
CA ARG A 219 -15.44 -12.14 10.65
C ARG A 219 -15.72 -12.81 9.31
N ARG A 220 -16.52 -12.21 8.43
CA ARG A 220 -16.59 -12.59 7.01
C ARG A 220 -16.61 -11.37 6.08
N ARG A 221 -16.05 -11.53 4.88
CA ARG A 221 -15.84 -10.45 3.91
C ARG A 221 -16.88 -10.58 2.81
N TRP A 222 -17.65 -9.51 2.60
CA TRP A 222 -18.53 -9.35 1.46
C TRP A 222 -17.89 -8.36 0.50
N TYR A 223 -17.96 -8.64 -0.80
CA TYR A 223 -17.46 -7.74 -1.84
C TYR A 223 -18.46 -7.56 -2.97
N ARG A 224 -18.50 -6.37 -3.56
CA ARG A 224 -19.30 -6.04 -4.74
C ARG A 224 -18.50 -5.15 -5.66
N LYS A 225 -18.58 -5.42 -6.96
CA LYS A 225 -17.87 -4.65 -7.99
C LYS A 225 -18.71 -3.45 -8.40
N ALA A 226 -18.04 -2.33 -8.64
CA ALA A 226 -18.64 -1.10 -9.12
C ALA A 226 -17.85 -0.58 -10.33
N ILE A 227 -18.58 -0.20 -11.38
CA ILE A 227 -18.05 0.32 -12.65
C ILE A 227 -18.27 1.83 -12.71
N PRO A 228 -17.41 2.61 -13.38
CA PRO A 228 -17.61 4.05 -13.49
C PRO A 228 -18.88 4.36 -14.28
N ILE A 229 -19.58 5.44 -13.94
CA ILE A 229 -20.84 5.83 -14.62
C ILE A 229 -20.65 6.06 -16.13
N HIS A 230 -19.43 6.38 -16.58
CA HIS A 230 -19.09 6.59 -18.00
C HIS A 230 -18.83 5.28 -18.78
N SER A 231 -19.05 4.10 -18.20
CA SER A 231 -18.94 2.79 -18.87
C SER A 231 -20.24 1.97 -18.87
N LEU A 232 -21.39 2.64 -18.67
CA LEU A 232 -22.74 2.09 -18.79
C LEU A 232 -23.37 2.45 -20.14
#